data_AF-C1FFT7-F1
#
_entry.id   AF-C1FFT7-F1
#
_cell.length_a   1.000
_cell.length_b   1.000
_cell.length_c   1.000
_cell.angle_alpha   90.00
_cell.angle_beta   90.00
_cell.angle_gamma   90.00
#
_symmetry.space_group_name_H-M   'P 1'
#
loop_
_entity.id
_entity.type
_entity.pdbx_description
1 polymer ?
#
loop_
_entity_poly.entity_id
_entity_poly.type
_entity_poly.pdbx_seq_one_letter_code
_entity_poly.pdbx_strand_id
1 'polypeptide(L)'
;MSACSAACPRWAPAGPRRVRDASRIGSSGDGIEGVPQEDKAVVHFWHLFGSTPHCRAALTSAGRDSPYRNAPLLESRVRALAKVFDTETSGLDVPRVLTKEPELLLWEANDVVRRVVELKRIAPELGGRALTQAPGLLLCDPEDVAAARQEMDS
;
A
#
# COMPACT_ATOMS: atom_id res chain seq x y z
N MET A 1 41.56 -52.92 -26.55
CA MET A 1 40.27 -52.41 -26.02
C MET A 1 40.45 -50.91 -25.75
N SER A 2 39.53 -50.12 -26.32
CA SER A 2 39.22 -48.69 -26.14
C SER A 2 40.31 -47.67 -25.81
N ALA A 3 40.47 -46.76 -26.77
CA ALA A 3 40.89 -45.37 -26.60
C ALA A 3 39.88 -44.55 -25.79
N CYS A 4 40.31 -43.40 -25.25
CA CYS A 4 39.62 -42.13 -25.55
C CYS A 4 40.52 -40.93 -25.25
N SER A 5 40.72 -40.16 -26.32
CA SER A 5 41.47 -38.92 -26.41
C SER A 5 40.54 -37.72 -26.16
N ALA A 6 41.13 -36.58 -25.85
CA ALA A 6 40.49 -35.32 -25.54
C ALA A 6 39.64 -34.74 -26.69
N ALA A 7 38.57 -33.99 -26.35
CA ALA A 7 38.07 -32.89 -27.19
C ALA A 7 37.12 -31.97 -26.41
N CYS A 8 37.44 -30.68 -26.37
CA CYS A 8 36.57 -29.59 -25.93
C CYS A 8 35.35 -29.45 -26.86
N PRO A 9 34.16 -29.06 -26.36
CA PRO A 9 33.10 -28.60 -27.24
C PRO A 9 33.28 -27.12 -27.59
N ARG A 10 33.49 -26.95 -28.89
CA ARG A 10 33.59 -25.75 -29.71
C ARG A 10 32.32 -24.90 -29.65
N TRP A 11 32.47 -23.59 -29.49
CA TRP A 11 31.42 -22.59 -29.71
C TRP A 11 30.84 -22.72 -31.12
N ALA A 12 29.51 -22.73 -31.24
CA ALA A 12 28.77 -22.61 -32.49
C ALA A 12 27.93 -21.31 -32.50
N PRO A 13 27.80 -20.63 -33.65
CA PRO A 13 27.25 -19.29 -33.74
C PRO A 13 25.71 -19.23 -33.69
N ALA A 14 25.22 -18.08 -33.21
CA ALA A 14 23.82 -17.76 -33.02
C ALA A 14 23.02 -17.73 -34.34
N GLY A 15 21.93 -18.49 -34.39
CA GLY A 15 20.88 -18.31 -35.40
C GLY A 15 19.99 -17.11 -35.06
N PRO A 16 19.42 -16.41 -36.06
CA PRO A 16 18.62 -15.23 -35.83
C PRO A 16 17.30 -15.59 -35.13
N ARG A 17 17.16 -15.17 -33.86
CA ARG A 17 15.87 -15.17 -33.17
C ARG A 17 14.99 -14.13 -33.86
N ARG A 18 13.85 -14.57 -34.41
CA ARG A 18 12.81 -13.67 -34.91
C ARG A 18 12.46 -12.69 -33.80
N VAL A 19 12.75 -11.41 -34.02
CA VAL A 19 12.17 -10.32 -33.26
C VAL A 19 10.68 -10.35 -33.58
N ARG A 20 9.87 -10.91 -32.69
CA ARG A 20 8.45 -10.56 -32.65
C ARG A 20 8.40 -9.17 -32.04
N ASP A 21 7.94 -8.22 -32.82
CA ASP A 21 7.47 -6.92 -32.35
C ASP A 21 6.62 -7.13 -31.09
N ALA A 22 7.15 -6.73 -29.94
CA ALA A 22 6.42 -6.62 -28.68
C ALA A 22 5.68 -5.29 -28.60
N SER A 23 5.25 -4.76 -29.75
CA SER A 23 4.29 -3.66 -29.80
C SER A 23 2.93 -4.23 -29.41
N ARG A 24 2.43 -3.76 -28.26
CA ARG A 24 1.23 -4.19 -27.51
C ARG A 24 1.51 -5.26 -26.44
N ILE A 25 2.35 -4.91 -25.47
CA ILE A 25 2.02 -5.26 -24.09
C ILE A 25 0.78 -4.43 -23.75
N GLY A 26 -0.40 -5.00 -24.01
CA GLY A 26 -1.62 -4.53 -23.36
C GLY A 26 -1.38 -4.65 -21.86
N SER A 27 -1.52 -3.54 -21.13
CA SER A 27 -1.60 -3.58 -19.68
C SER A 27 -2.66 -4.62 -19.34
N SER A 28 -2.26 -5.73 -18.72
CA SER A 28 -3.21 -6.57 -18.00
C SER A 28 -4.01 -5.61 -17.13
N GLY A 29 -5.32 -5.55 -17.31
CA GLY A 29 -6.17 -4.68 -16.51
C GLY A 29 -5.81 -4.87 -15.04
N ASP A 30 -5.84 -3.79 -14.28
CA ASP A 30 -5.61 -3.76 -12.83
C ASP A 30 -6.55 -4.68 -12.02
N GLY A 31 -7.46 -5.39 -12.69
CA GLY A 31 -8.38 -6.37 -12.11
C GLY A 31 -9.54 -5.72 -11.37
N ILE A 32 -9.73 -4.40 -11.51
CA ILE A 32 -10.83 -3.68 -10.86
C ILE A 32 -12.11 -3.67 -11.70
N GLU A 33 -12.00 -4.00 -12.99
CA GLU A 33 -13.13 -4.07 -13.93
C GLU A 33 -14.04 -5.24 -13.55
N GLY A 34 -15.22 -4.94 -12.99
CA GLY A 34 -16.19 -5.92 -12.48
C GLY A 34 -16.23 -6.07 -10.96
N VAL A 35 -15.32 -5.41 -10.21
CA VAL A 35 -15.35 -5.41 -8.74
C VAL A 35 -16.45 -4.46 -8.24
N PRO A 36 -17.32 -4.89 -7.30
CA PRO A 36 -18.27 -4.00 -6.64
C PRO A 36 -17.58 -2.76 -6.08
N GLN A 37 -18.23 -1.60 -6.15
CA GLN A 37 -17.61 -0.33 -5.77
C GLN A 37 -17.07 -0.36 -4.33
N GLU A 38 -17.79 -1.02 -3.42
CA GLU A 38 -17.44 -1.21 -2.02
C GLU A 38 -16.17 -2.05 -1.80
N ASP A 39 -15.79 -2.90 -2.75
CA ASP A 39 -14.65 -3.80 -2.65
C ASP A 39 -13.42 -3.28 -3.42
N LYS A 40 -13.57 -2.24 -4.25
CA LYS A 40 -12.44 -1.62 -4.96
C LYS A 40 -11.34 -1.14 -4.01
N ALA A 41 -11.72 -0.58 -2.85
CA ALA A 41 -10.77 -0.17 -1.83
C ALA A 41 -9.97 -1.36 -1.27
N VAL A 42 -10.61 -2.51 -1.07
CA VAL A 42 -9.96 -3.74 -0.57
C VAL A 42 -9.00 -4.31 -1.61
N VAL A 43 -9.41 -4.38 -2.87
CA VAL A 43 -8.55 -4.83 -3.97
C VAL A 43 -7.32 -3.93 -4.11
N HIS A 44 -7.54 -2.61 -4.11
CA HIS A 44 -6.45 -1.63 -4.16
C HIS A 44 -5.51 -1.77 -2.95
N PHE A 45 -6.08 -1.95 -1.74
CA PHE A 45 -5.31 -2.19 -0.53
C PHE A 45 -4.40 -3.40 -0.67
N TRP A 46 -4.91 -4.56 -1.09
CA TRP A 46 -4.08 -5.76 -1.22
C TRP A 46 -2.99 -5.63 -2.29
N HIS A 47 -3.29 -4.93 -3.40
CA HIS A 47 -2.29 -4.63 -4.43
C HIS A 47 -1.12 -3.81 -3.86
N LEU A 48 -1.42 -2.77 -3.08
CA LEU A 48 -0.41 -1.93 -2.43
C LEU A 48 0.30 -2.65 -1.28
N PHE A 49 -0.45 -3.35 -0.43
CA PHE A 49 0.08 -4.00 0.77
C PHE A 49 1.06 -5.13 0.44
N GLY A 50 0.77 -5.93 -0.60
CA GLY A 50 1.68 -6.97 -1.07
C GLY A 50 2.94 -6.43 -1.75
N SER A 51 2.83 -5.28 -2.43
CA SER A 51 3.95 -4.67 -3.17
C SER A 51 4.84 -3.75 -2.31
N THR A 52 4.37 -3.29 -1.15
CA THR A 52 5.11 -2.38 -0.26
C THR A 52 6.09 -3.13 0.66
N PRO A 53 7.41 -2.82 0.63
CA PRO A 53 8.42 -3.57 1.39
C PRO A 53 8.20 -3.64 2.90
N HIS A 54 7.83 -2.53 3.55
CA HIS A 54 7.65 -2.52 5.01
C HIS A 54 6.36 -3.23 5.45
N CYS A 55 5.29 -3.23 4.63
CA CYS A 55 4.11 -4.07 4.87
C CYS A 55 4.47 -5.56 4.86
N ARG A 56 5.28 -5.99 3.88
CA ARG A 56 5.81 -7.36 3.85
C ARG A 56 6.68 -7.67 5.07
N ALA A 57 7.50 -6.71 5.49
CA ALA A 57 8.33 -6.86 6.70
C ALA A 57 7.44 -7.05 7.94
N ALA A 58 6.39 -6.23 8.11
CA ALA A 58 5.42 -6.34 9.21
C ALA A 58 4.69 -7.70 9.20
N LEU A 59 4.28 -8.20 8.04
CA LEU A 59 3.70 -9.55 7.90
C LEU A 59 4.67 -10.66 8.28
N THR A 60 5.94 -10.51 7.89
CA THR A 60 6.97 -11.55 8.08
C THR A 60 7.41 -11.62 9.54
N SER A 61 7.55 -10.48 10.21
CA SER A 61 7.91 -10.40 11.63
C SER A 61 6.72 -10.70 12.56
N ALA A 62 5.49 -10.55 12.08
CA ALA A 62 4.29 -10.84 12.83
C ALA A 62 4.17 -12.31 13.27
N GLY A 63 3.83 -12.53 14.55
CA GLY A 63 3.47 -13.84 15.08
C GLY A 63 2.23 -14.44 14.44
N ARG A 64 1.97 -15.73 14.68
CA ARG A 64 0.87 -16.48 14.06
C ARG A 64 -0.50 -15.82 14.29
N ASP A 65 -0.74 -15.34 15.50
CA ASP A 65 -2.02 -14.76 15.93
C ASP A 65 -2.07 -13.23 15.78
N SER A 66 -1.13 -12.66 15.02
CA SER A 66 -1.09 -11.22 14.77
C SER A 66 -2.28 -10.76 13.92
N PRO A 67 -2.86 -9.57 14.21
CA PRO A 67 -3.86 -8.94 13.35
C PRO A 67 -3.42 -8.81 11.89
N TYR A 68 -2.12 -8.61 11.63
CA TYR A 68 -1.58 -8.52 10.28
C TYR A 68 -1.75 -9.80 9.46
N ARG A 69 -1.91 -10.97 10.10
CA ARG A 69 -2.15 -12.26 9.41
C ARG A 69 -3.62 -12.62 9.30
N ASN A 70 -4.52 -11.78 9.82
CA ASN A 70 -5.97 -11.98 9.75
C ASN A 70 -6.56 -11.15 8.59
N ALA A 71 -6.57 -11.72 7.39
CA ALA A 71 -7.09 -11.05 6.20
C ALA A 71 -8.54 -10.52 6.37
N PRO A 72 -9.51 -11.32 6.86
CA PRO A 72 -10.87 -10.82 7.10
C PRO A 72 -10.93 -9.58 8.00
N LEU A 73 -10.12 -9.55 9.07
CA LEU A 73 -10.03 -8.39 9.94
C LEU A 73 -9.50 -7.16 9.20
N LEU A 74 -8.39 -7.29 8.47
CA LEU A 74 -7.80 -6.18 7.72
C LEU A 74 -8.78 -5.62 6.68
N GLU A 75 -9.44 -6.49 5.92
CA GLU A 75 -10.43 -6.05 4.93
C GLU A 75 -11.61 -5.34 5.59
N SER A 76 -12.08 -5.83 6.74
CA SER A 76 -13.17 -5.17 7.48
C SER A 76 -12.79 -3.75 7.91
N ARG A 77 -11.54 -3.55 8.34
CA ARG A 77 -10.99 -2.23 8.72
C ARG A 77 -10.86 -1.31 7.52
N VAL A 78 -10.35 -1.81 6.39
CA VAL A 78 -10.28 -1.05 5.12
C VAL A 78 -11.68 -0.64 4.66
N ARG A 79 -12.65 -1.56 4.63
CA ARG A 79 -14.04 -1.26 4.25
C ARG A 79 -14.68 -0.24 5.18
N ALA A 80 -14.48 -0.37 6.50
CA ALA A 80 -15.04 0.55 7.48
C ALA A 80 -14.53 1.99 7.27
N LEU A 81 -13.22 2.15 7.02
CA LEU A 81 -12.64 3.46 6.75
C LEU A 81 -13.04 4.00 5.37
N ALA A 82 -13.08 3.15 4.34
CA ALA A 82 -13.47 3.55 2.99
C ALA A 82 -14.95 3.98 2.88
N LYS A 83 -15.81 3.55 3.82
CA LYS A 83 -17.19 4.04 3.93
C LYS A 83 -17.29 5.48 4.45
N VAL A 84 -16.29 5.93 5.20
CA VAL A 84 -16.25 7.26 5.81
C VAL A 84 -15.40 8.23 5.00
N PHE A 85 -14.29 7.72 4.46
CA PHE A 85 -13.31 8.48 3.70
C PHE A 85 -13.19 7.89 2.30
N ASP A 86 -13.52 8.71 1.31
CA ASP A 86 -13.25 8.39 -0.10
C ASP A 86 -12.41 9.51 -0.76
N THR A 87 -11.74 9.14 -1.84
CA THR A 87 -10.82 10.03 -2.57
C THR A 87 -11.54 11.18 -3.27
N GLU A 88 -12.83 11.04 -3.59
CA GLU A 88 -13.60 12.06 -4.32
C GLU A 88 -14.10 13.16 -3.39
N THR A 89 -14.65 12.80 -2.23
CA THR A 89 -15.25 13.74 -1.27
C THR A 89 -14.23 14.23 -0.23
N SER A 90 -13.49 13.32 0.39
CA SER A 90 -12.59 13.64 1.50
C SER A 90 -11.15 13.89 1.03
N GLY A 91 -10.82 13.41 -0.18
CA GLY A 91 -9.47 13.44 -0.74
C GLY A 91 -8.50 12.44 -0.09
N LEU A 92 -8.97 11.60 0.83
CA LEU A 92 -8.17 10.65 1.59
C LEU A 92 -8.23 9.27 0.94
N ASP A 93 -7.08 8.78 0.48
CA ASP A 93 -6.95 7.45 -0.11
C ASP A 93 -6.63 6.44 0.99
N VAL A 94 -7.68 5.79 1.50
CA VAL A 94 -7.60 4.84 2.63
C VAL A 94 -6.58 3.71 2.37
N PRO A 95 -6.63 2.97 1.24
CA PRO A 95 -5.61 1.97 0.90
C PRO A 95 -4.19 2.50 1.00
N ARG A 96 -3.94 3.70 0.47
CA ARG A 96 -2.59 4.30 0.46
C ARG A 96 -2.13 4.77 1.83
N VAL A 97 -3.04 5.29 2.65
CA VAL A 97 -2.76 5.65 4.05
C VAL A 97 -2.36 4.43 4.86
N LEU A 98 -3.18 3.38 4.83
CA LEU A 98 -2.98 2.16 5.61
C LEU A 98 -1.78 1.33 5.15
N THR A 99 -1.33 1.51 3.91
CA THR A 99 -0.15 0.82 3.39
C THR A 99 1.13 1.60 3.59
N LYS A 100 1.07 2.91 3.84
CA LYS A 100 2.23 3.69 4.30
C LYS A 100 2.43 3.56 5.81
N GLU A 101 1.34 3.59 6.57
CA GLU A 101 1.35 3.43 8.03
C GLU A 101 0.51 2.21 8.44
N PRO A 102 1.06 0.99 8.34
CA PRO A 102 0.33 -0.24 8.65
C PRO A 102 -0.08 -0.33 10.12
N GLU A 103 0.54 0.44 11.02
CA GLU A 103 0.12 0.51 12.43
C GLU A 103 -1.32 1.00 12.59
N LEU A 104 -1.81 1.85 11.67
CA LEU A 104 -3.21 2.28 11.65
C LEU A 104 -4.18 1.11 11.40
N LEU A 105 -3.72 0.02 10.78
CA LEU A 105 -4.51 -1.21 10.64
C LEU A 105 -4.74 -1.89 11.98
N LEU A 106 -4.04 -1.53 13.05
CA LEU A 106 -4.22 -2.09 14.39
C LEU A 106 -5.33 -1.37 15.18
N TRP A 107 -5.69 -0.16 14.76
CA TRP A 107 -6.68 0.67 15.41
C TRP A 107 -8.10 0.30 14.97
N GLU A 108 -9.09 0.64 15.81
CA GLU A 108 -10.47 0.60 15.38
C GLU A 108 -10.78 1.78 14.44
N ALA A 109 -11.68 1.58 13.49
CA ALA A 109 -11.97 2.60 12.47
C ALA A 109 -12.41 3.93 13.09
N ASN A 110 -13.17 3.88 14.19
CA ASN A 110 -13.61 5.07 14.91
C ASN A 110 -12.45 5.88 15.51
N ASP A 111 -11.37 5.22 15.93
CA ASP A 111 -10.22 5.90 16.53
C ASP A 111 -9.44 6.64 15.45
N VAL A 112 -9.26 6.02 14.28
CA VAL A 112 -8.66 6.69 13.11
C VAL A 112 -9.51 7.89 12.68
N VAL A 113 -10.84 7.75 12.63
CA VAL A 113 -11.75 8.86 12.29
C VAL A 113 -11.62 10.00 13.29
N ARG A 114 -11.62 9.70 14.60
CA ARG A 114 -11.43 10.70 15.66
C ARG A 114 -10.10 11.43 15.49
N ARG A 115 -9.03 10.70 15.24
CA ARG A 115 -7.69 11.26 15.03
C ARG A 115 -7.63 12.19 13.82
N VAL A 116 -8.24 11.81 12.70
CA VAL A 116 -8.35 12.68 11.51
C VAL A 116 -9.10 13.97 11.84
N VAL A 117 -10.21 13.89 12.59
CA VAL A 117 -10.99 15.06 12.98
C VAL A 117 -10.20 15.97 13.92
N GLU A 118 -9.48 15.40 14.88
CA GLU A 118 -8.62 16.13 15.80
C GLU A 118 -7.50 16.87 15.07
N LEU A 119 -6.78 16.20 14.16
CA LEU A 119 -5.78 16.82 13.30
C LEU A 119 -6.34 17.97 12.47
N LYS A 120 -7.55 17.80 11.90
CA LYS A 120 -8.22 18.88 11.16
C LYS A 120 -8.62 20.06 12.04
N ARG A 121 -8.87 19.85 13.34
CA ARG A 121 -9.09 20.96 14.29
C ARG A 121 -7.79 21.69 14.58
N ILE A 122 -6.69 20.95 14.74
CA ILE A 122 -5.37 21.50 15.04
C ILE A 122 -4.77 22.19 13.82
N ALA A 123 -5.00 21.70 12.60
CA ALA A 123 -4.45 22.19 11.34
C ALA A 123 -5.48 21.99 10.20
N PRO A 124 -6.45 22.92 10.03
CA PRO A 124 -7.55 22.79 9.06
C PRO A 124 -7.09 22.78 7.60
N GLU A 125 -5.91 23.29 7.30
CA GLU A 125 -5.26 23.23 5.99
C GLU A 125 -4.84 21.79 5.59
N LEU A 126 -4.76 20.85 6.54
CA LEU A 126 -4.47 19.44 6.27
C LEU A 126 -5.70 18.72 5.70
N GLY A 127 -5.89 18.88 4.39
CA GLY A 127 -6.87 18.12 3.62
C GLY A 127 -6.52 16.63 3.49
N GLY A 128 -7.47 15.80 3.02
CA GLY A 128 -7.26 14.36 2.88
C GLY A 128 -6.09 13.98 1.97
N ARG A 129 -5.78 14.80 0.95
CA ARG A 129 -4.62 14.60 0.08
C ARG A 129 -3.30 14.79 0.83
N ALA A 130 -3.21 15.80 1.70
CA ALA A 130 -2.03 16.02 2.54
C ALA A 130 -1.83 14.86 3.52
N LEU A 131 -2.92 14.40 4.16
CA LEU A 131 -2.89 13.22 5.04
C LEU A 131 -2.56 11.93 4.29
N THR A 132 -2.94 11.79 3.03
CA THR A 132 -2.52 10.66 2.16
C THR A 132 -1.02 10.70 1.85
N GLN A 133 -0.44 11.91 1.76
CA GLN A 133 0.99 12.08 1.52
C GLN A 133 1.82 11.84 2.78
N ALA A 134 1.37 12.36 3.92
CA ALA A 134 2.03 12.26 5.23
C ALA A 134 1.11 11.60 6.29
N PRO A 135 0.75 10.31 6.14
CA PRO A 135 -0.14 9.62 7.07
C PRO A 135 0.47 9.43 8.47
N GLY A 136 1.80 9.47 8.61
CA GLY A 136 2.48 9.40 9.91
C GLY A 136 2.05 10.48 10.91
N LEU A 137 1.50 11.61 10.44
CA LEU A 137 0.90 12.63 11.30
C LEU A 137 -0.23 12.08 12.19
N LEU A 138 -0.96 11.06 11.71
CA LEU A 138 -2.00 10.38 12.47
C LEU A 138 -1.45 9.63 13.69
N LEU A 139 -0.18 9.22 13.65
CA LEU A 139 0.50 8.49 14.72
C LEU A 139 1.23 9.39 15.73
N CYS A 140 1.47 10.66 15.39
CA CYS A 140 2.04 11.64 16.31
C CYS A 140 1.09 11.91 17.49
N ASP A 141 1.60 12.49 18.58
CA ASP A 141 0.75 13.01 19.65
C ASP A 141 0.03 14.29 19.17
N PRO A 142 -1.27 14.49 19.46
CA PRO A 142 -1.95 15.75 19.17
C PRO A 142 -1.23 17.00 19.72
N GLU A 143 -0.66 16.92 20.93
CA GLU A 143 0.02 18.04 21.57
C GLU A 143 1.28 18.43 20.79
N ASP A 144 2.06 17.45 20.33
CA ASP A 144 3.26 17.68 19.52
C ASP A 144 2.92 18.35 18.19
N VAL A 145 1.84 17.92 17.54
CA VAL A 145 1.39 18.53 16.27
C VAL A 145 0.94 19.97 16.50
N ALA A 146 0.23 20.24 17.61
CA ALA A 146 -0.20 21.59 17.94
C ALA A 146 0.99 22.52 18.26
N ALA A 147 1.99 22.02 19.00
CA ALA A 147 3.21 22.75 19.30
C ALA A 147 4.01 23.08 18.03
N ALA A 148 4.21 22.10 17.14
CA ALA A 148 4.90 22.30 15.88
C ALA A 148 4.20 23.33 14.99
N ARG A 149 2.86 23.35 14.98
CA ARG A 149 2.10 24.37 14.25
C ARG A 149 2.35 25.77 14.82
N GLN A 150 2.29 25.93 16.14
CA GLN A 150 2.51 27.23 16.78
C GLN A 150 3.92 27.78 16.48
N GLU A 151 4.93 26.91 16.41
CA GLU A 151 6.28 27.29 16.02
C GLU A 151 6.37 27.79 14.56
N MET A 152 5.60 27.20 13.65
CA MET A 152 5.55 27.63 12.25
C MET A 152 4.84 28.98 12.04
N ASP A 153 3.90 29.31 12.93
CA ASP A 153 3.13 30.56 12.89
C ASP A 153 3.84 31.73 13.63
N SER A 154 4.97 31.45 14.30
CA SER A 154 5.80 32.41 15.07
C SER A 154 6.94 33.00 14.25
#